data_AF-A0A9W7LF99-F1
#
_entry.id   AF-A0A9W7LF99-F1
#
_cell.length_a   1.000
_cell.length_b   1.000
_cell.length_c   1.000
_cell.angle_alpha   90.00
_cell.angle_beta   90.00
_cell.angle_gamma   90.00
#
_symmetry.space_group_name_H-M   'P 1'
#
loop_
_entity.id
_entity.type
_entity.pdbx_description
1 polymer ?
#
loop_
_entity_poly.entity_id
_entity_poly.type
_entity_poly.pdbx_seq_one_letter_code
_entity_poly.pdbx_strand_id
1 'polypeptide(L)'
;MASNIEMKPASPEDIDLTTEEGEQEEIEELQCEEMPDNPDMDPLEYTVRRILPIPKKYFWERKNPTDPNEADHTETLSFRTKLWHRSVAVLGKALYVAEYAGEIIAQVFGLNESRYQYVIDTMSEDDWAKARKINEEREKEWADHLAAKEVEEETGVKAGAL
;
A
#
# COMPACT_ATOMS: atom_id res chain seq x y z
N MET A 1 30.88 21.75 72.19
CA MET A 1 30.12 22.80 71.49
C MET A 1 29.67 22.22 70.17
N ALA A 2 28.41 21.83 70.04
CA ALA A 2 27.83 21.33 68.80
C ALA A 2 26.77 22.35 68.35
N SER A 3 26.97 22.96 67.19
CA SER A 3 26.05 23.91 66.58
C SER A 3 24.98 23.14 65.80
N ASN A 4 23.74 23.23 66.24
CA ASN A 4 22.58 22.78 65.47
C ASN A 4 22.35 23.73 64.30
N ILE A 5 22.37 23.20 63.07
CA ILE A 5 21.96 23.92 61.86
C ILE A 5 20.49 23.60 61.64
N GLU A 6 19.65 24.60 61.87
CA GLU A 6 18.20 24.52 61.66
C GLU A 6 17.92 24.73 60.16
N MET A 7 17.60 23.64 59.44
CA MET A 7 17.17 23.72 58.04
C MET A 7 15.69 24.09 57.97
N LYS A 8 15.41 25.26 57.41
CA LYS A 8 14.08 25.76 57.06
C LYS A 8 13.60 25.06 55.77
N PRO A 9 12.37 24.51 55.69
CA PRO A 9 11.89 23.88 54.47
C PRO A 9 11.57 24.94 53.41
N ALA A 10 11.99 24.66 52.17
CA ALA A 10 11.74 25.52 51.01
C ALA A 10 10.24 25.54 50.65
N SER A 11 9.76 26.75 50.34
CA SER A 11 8.41 27.05 49.84
C SER A 11 8.20 26.50 48.42
N PRO A 12 6.99 26.02 48.04
CA PRO A 12 6.72 25.36 46.77
C PRO A 12 6.37 26.31 45.60
N GLU A 13 6.61 27.61 45.75
CA GLU A 13 6.31 28.60 44.71
C GLU A 13 7.65 29.07 44.15
N ASP A 14 8.05 28.50 43.00
CA ASP A 14 8.98 29.05 41.97
C ASP A 14 9.47 27.89 41.08
N ILE A 15 8.57 27.25 40.32
CA ILE A 15 8.94 26.46 39.15
C ILE A 15 8.46 27.26 37.94
N ASP A 16 9.33 28.15 37.50
CA ASP A 16 9.17 28.94 36.29
C ASP A 16 9.28 28.00 35.07
N LEU A 17 8.13 27.62 34.51
CA LEU A 17 8.03 26.85 33.27
C LEU A 17 8.19 27.82 32.08
N THR A 18 9.39 28.35 31.90
CA THR A 18 9.78 28.97 30.63
C THR A 18 10.04 27.85 29.63
N THR A 19 9.01 27.51 28.85
CA THR A 19 9.14 26.71 27.63
C THR A 19 9.99 27.50 26.64
N GLU A 20 11.29 27.18 26.59
CA GLU A 20 12.13 27.61 25.49
C GLU A 20 11.74 26.80 24.25
N GLU A 21 11.08 27.47 23.31
CA GLU A 21 10.91 27.02 21.93
C GLU A 21 12.28 27.05 21.23
N GLY A 22 13.12 26.06 21.55
CA GLY A 22 14.28 25.76 20.73
C GLY A 22 13.81 25.12 19.42
N GLU A 23 14.22 25.68 18.29
CA GLU A 23 14.14 25.02 16.98
C GLU A 23 14.78 23.63 17.10
N GLN A 24 13.95 22.60 17.33
CA GLN A 24 14.38 21.22 17.30
C GLN A 24 14.70 20.91 15.84
N GLU A 25 15.98 20.66 15.53
CA GLU A 25 16.35 20.02 14.26
C GLU A 25 15.43 18.81 14.07
N GLU A 26 14.61 18.90 13.03
CA GLU A 26 13.52 17.97 12.82
C GLU A 26 14.10 16.60 12.44
N ILE A 27 14.17 15.70 13.42
CA ILE A 27 14.75 14.37 13.22
C ILE A 27 13.87 13.63 12.20
N GLU A 28 14.36 13.49 10.97
CA GLU A 28 13.64 12.86 9.84
C GLU A 28 13.09 11.45 10.16
N GLU A 29 13.70 10.75 11.12
CA GLU A 29 13.31 9.39 11.55
C GLU A 29 12.05 9.38 12.43
N LEU A 30 11.65 10.54 12.96
CA LEU A 30 10.39 10.72 13.67
C LEU A 30 9.26 11.15 12.71
N GLN A 31 9.60 11.49 11.47
CA GLN A 31 8.61 11.86 10.46
C GLN A 31 8.01 10.62 9.79
N CYS A 32 6.71 10.71 9.53
CA CYS A 32 5.97 9.71 8.78
C CYS A 32 5.76 10.18 7.35
N GLU A 33 5.78 9.25 6.39
CA GLU A 33 5.47 9.52 5.00
C GLU A 33 4.03 9.98 4.88
N GLU A 34 3.81 11.07 4.16
CA GLU A 34 2.47 11.58 3.91
C GLU A 34 1.76 10.63 2.96
N MET A 35 0.47 10.40 3.22
CA MET A 35 -0.32 9.50 2.39
C MET A 35 -0.42 10.08 0.97
N PRO A 36 0.00 9.35 -0.08
CA PRO A 36 -0.14 9.84 -1.44
C PRO A 36 -1.62 9.97 -1.80
N ASP A 37 -2.03 11.14 -2.30
CA ASP A 37 -3.36 11.36 -2.85
C ASP A 37 -3.41 10.80 -4.29
N ASN A 38 -3.34 9.47 -4.39
CA ASN A 38 -3.43 8.76 -5.67
C ASN A 38 -4.82 8.12 -5.81
N PRO A 39 -5.64 8.53 -6.80
CA PRO A 39 -6.98 7.99 -7.00
C PRO A 39 -6.99 6.50 -7.40
N ASP A 40 -5.87 5.96 -7.88
CA ASP A 40 -5.75 4.56 -8.34
C ASP A 40 -5.14 3.61 -7.27
N MET A 41 -5.01 4.04 -6.01
CA MET A 41 -4.47 3.20 -4.93
C MET A 41 -5.41 2.04 -4.58
N ASP A 42 -4.87 0.85 -4.31
CA ASP A 42 -5.67 -0.30 -3.86
C ASP A 42 -6.42 0.09 -2.56
N PRO A 43 -7.75 -0.15 -2.46
CA PRO A 43 -8.50 0.13 -1.24
C PRO A 43 -7.90 -0.51 0.02
N LEU A 44 -7.28 -1.68 -0.09
CA LEU A 44 -6.61 -2.32 1.04
C LEU A 44 -5.36 -1.53 1.45
N GLU A 45 -4.51 -1.17 0.48
CA GLU A 45 -3.32 -0.36 0.71
C GLU A 45 -3.69 1.00 1.33
N TYR A 46 -4.74 1.64 0.82
CA TYR A 46 -5.28 2.89 1.35
C TYR A 46 -5.70 2.76 2.82
N THR A 47 -6.45 1.72 3.17
CA THR A 47 -6.90 1.51 4.55
C THR A 47 -5.73 1.23 5.49
N VAL A 48 -4.76 0.43 5.05
CA VAL A 48 -3.57 0.10 5.85
C VAL A 48 -2.72 1.35 6.08
N ARG A 49 -2.43 2.14 5.04
CA ARG A 49 -1.64 3.37 5.14
C ARG A 49 -2.31 4.46 5.99
N ARG A 50 -3.64 4.50 6.01
CA ARG A 50 -4.39 5.42 6.89
C ARG A 50 -4.27 5.06 8.37
N ILE A 51 -4.13 3.77 8.69
CA ILE A 51 -4.09 3.27 10.07
C ILE A 51 -2.65 3.17 10.57
N LEU A 52 -1.72 2.77 9.71
CA LEU A 52 -0.32 2.54 10.04
C LEU A 52 0.57 3.62 9.41
N PRO A 53 1.10 4.56 10.22
CA PRO A 53 2.01 5.57 9.70
C PRO A 53 3.37 4.94 9.37
N ILE A 54 3.81 5.06 8.11
CA ILE A 54 5.10 4.53 7.65
C ILE A 54 6.19 5.59 7.92
N PRO A 55 7.31 5.26 8.56
CA PRO A 55 8.40 6.21 8.75
C PRO A 55 9.05 6.58 7.40
N LYS A 56 9.36 7.88 7.19
CA LYS A 56 10.01 8.35 5.94
C LYS A 56 11.41 7.75 5.74
N LYS A 57 12.16 7.62 6.83
CA LYS A 57 13.50 7.01 6.84
C LYS A 57 13.60 6.07 8.02
N TYR A 58 14.14 4.88 7.79
CA TYR A 58 14.40 3.96 8.89
C TYR A 58 15.72 4.32 9.59
N PHE A 59 15.81 4.06 10.91
CA PHE A 59 17.01 4.39 11.69
C PHE A 59 18.29 3.69 11.21
N TRP A 60 18.18 2.61 10.42
CA TRP A 60 19.30 1.85 9.87
C TRP A 60 19.66 2.25 8.43
N GLU A 61 18.95 3.20 7.81
CA GLU A 61 19.20 3.65 6.42
C GLU A 61 20.13 4.85 6.35
N ARG A 62 20.46 5.46 7.50
CA ARG A 62 21.38 6.59 7.57
C ARG A 62 22.81 6.10 7.28
N LYS A 63 23.50 6.76 6.35
CA LYS A 63 24.94 6.59 6.16
C LYS A 63 25.66 7.25 7.34
N ASN A 64 26.77 6.66 7.79
CA ASN A 64 27.64 7.28 8.79
C ASN A 64 27.85 8.76 8.43
N PRO A 65 27.72 9.68 9.39
CA PRO A 65 27.81 11.11 9.11
C PRO A 65 29.14 11.38 8.40
N THR A 66 29.04 12.01 7.24
CA THR A 66 30.22 12.40 6.45
C THR A 66 30.93 13.59 7.12
N ASP A 67 30.19 14.35 7.93
CA ASP A 67 30.69 15.45 8.74
C ASP A 67 30.79 15.06 10.23
N PRO A 68 31.95 15.27 10.88
CA PRO A 68 32.17 14.92 12.29
C PRO A 68 31.37 15.78 13.30
N ASN A 69 30.66 16.80 12.83
CA ASN A 69 29.81 17.68 13.64
C ASN A 69 28.31 17.35 13.54
N GLU A 70 27.92 16.44 12.64
CA GLU A 70 26.55 15.95 12.56
C GLU A 70 26.37 14.91 13.67
N ALA A 71 25.61 15.27 14.71
CA ALA A 71 25.43 14.40 15.87
C ALA A 71 24.80 13.06 15.43
N ASP A 72 25.35 11.95 15.92
CA ASP A 72 24.78 10.63 15.67
C ASP A 72 23.46 10.48 16.44
N HIS A 73 22.36 10.91 15.81
CA HIS A 73 21.03 10.81 16.38
C HIS A 73 20.55 9.36 16.51
N THR A 74 21.25 8.37 15.93
CA THR A 74 20.87 6.95 16.09
C THR A 74 20.99 6.49 17.54
N GLU A 75 21.89 7.09 18.34
CA GLU A 75 22.00 6.83 19.77
C GLU A 75 20.90 7.54 20.58
N THR A 76 20.40 8.68 20.09
CA THR A 76 19.35 9.48 20.77
C THR A 76 17.94 8.89 20.62
N LEU A 77 17.73 7.99 19.65
CA LEU A 77 16.43 7.37 19.43
C LEU A 77 16.04 6.40 20.55
N SER A 78 14.82 6.58 21.08
CA SER A 78 14.21 5.65 22.04
C SER A 78 14.12 4.23 21.48
N PHE A 79 14.32 3.24 22.34
CA PHE A 79 14.16 1.82 21.99
C PHE A 79 12.79 1.51 21.38
N ARG A 80 11.74 2.22 21.81
CA ARG A 80 10.38 2.08 21.28
C ARG A 80 10.32 2.42 19.79
N THR A 81 10.98 3.51 19.39
CA THR A 81 11.06 3.93 17.98
C THR A 81 11.82 2.91 17.15
N LYS A 82 12.95 2.40 17.66
CA LYS A 82 13.70 1.34 16.97
C LYS A 82 12.88 0.05 16.78
N LEU A 83 12.11 -0.33 17.80
CA LEU A 83 11.23 -1.50 17.74
C LEU A 83 10.07 -1.27 16.75
N TRP A 84 9.47 -0.08 16.76
CA TRP A 84 8.44 0.32 15.80
C TRP A 84 8.94 0.18 14.36
N HIS A 85 10.08 0.79 14.05
CA HIS A 85 10.70 0.74 12.73
C HIS A 85 10.89 -0.71 12.26
N ARG A 86 11.45 -1.57 13.13
CA ARG A 86 11.61 -3.00 12.81
C ARG A 86 10.29 -3.72 12.59
N SER A 87 9.27 -3.41 13.39
CA SER A 87 7.95 -4.04 13.26
C SER A 87 7.29 -3.69 11.92
N VAL A 88 7.29 -2.42 11.52
CA VAL A 88 6.76 -1.96 10.24
C VAL A 88 7.54 -2.58 9.07
N ALA A 89 8.87 -2.60 9.14
CA ALA A 89 9.69 -3.20 8.08
C ALA A 89 9.46 -4.71 7.92
N VAL A 90 9.26 -5.43 9.01
CA VAL A 90 8.96 -6.87 8.96
C VAL A 90 7.56 -7.12 8.40
N LEU A 91 6.56 -6.35 8.83
CA LEU A 91 5.19 -6.47 8.34
C LEU A 91 5.09 -6.16 6.84
N GLY A 92 5.77 -5.11 6.36
CA GLY A 92 5.83 -4.77 4.94
C GLY A 92 6.41 -5.91 4.10
N LYS A 93 7.52 -6.52 4.57
CA LYS A 93 8.11 -7.69 3.89
C LYS A 93 7.20 -8.93 3.96
N ALA A 94 6.51 -9.13 5.08
CA ALA A 94 5.60 -10.25 5.25
C ALA A 94 4.38 -10.15 4.31
N LEU A 95 3.85 -8.96 4.08
CA LEU A 95 2.76 -8.74 3.12
C LEU A 95 3.17 -9.13 1.69
N TYR A 96 4.35 -8.70 1.23
CA TYR A 96 4.85 -9.08 -0.09
C TYR A 96 4.99 -10.61 -0.24
N VAL A 97 5.46 -11.29 0.81
CA VAL A 97 5.53 -12.76 0.81
C VAL A 97 4.13 -13.38 0.84
N ALA A 98 3.18 -12.79 1.55
CA ALA A 98 1.81 -13.26 1.62
C ALA A 98 1.07 -13.13 0.27
N GLU A 99 1.33 -12.08 -0.51
CA GLU A 99 0.81 -11.92 -1.87
C GLU A 99 1.30 -13.06 -2.78
N TYR A 100 2.62 -13.29 -2.79
CA TYR A 100 3.21 -14.37 -3.58
C TYR A 100 2.74 -15.76 -3.13
N ALA A 101 2.66 -15.99 -1.82
CA ALA A 101 2.14 -17.24 -1.27
C ALA A 101 0.64 -17.40 -1.58
N GLY A 102 -0.12 -16.32 -1.54
CA GLY A 102 -1.55 -16.29 -1.88
C GLY A 102 -1.79 -16.69 -3.32
N GLU A 103 -0.96 -16.22 -4.26
CA GLU A 103 -1.03 -16.64 -5.66
C GLU A 103 -0.78 -18.14 -5.82
N ILE A 104 0.27 -18.67 -5.18
CA ILE A 104 0.60 -20.10 -5.25
C ILE A 104 -0.54 -20.94 -4.64
N ILE A 105 -1.05 -20.54 -3.47
CA ILE A 105 -2.15 -21.23 -2.80
C ILE A 105 -3.40 -21.17 -3.69
N ALA A 106 -3.72 -20.03 -4.29
CA ALA A 106 -4.86 -19.88 -5.18
C ALA A 106 -4.77 -20.76 -6.42
N GLN A 107 -3.57 -20.90 -7.00
CA GLN A 107 -3.32 -21.81 -8.12
C GLN A 107 -3.46 -23.28 -7.69
N VAL A 108 -2.88 -23.67 -6.56
CA VAL A 108 -2.91 -25.08 -6.08
C VAL A 108 -4.32 -25.52 -5.69
N PHE A 109 -5.11 -24.65 -5.07
CA PHE A 109 -6.48 -24.98 -4.68
C PHE A 109 -7.51 -24.75 -5.79
N GLY A 110 -7.08 -24.35 -6.99
CA GLY A 110 -7.98 -24.09 -8.11
C GLY A 110 -8.95 -22.93 -7.85
N LEU A 111 -8.64 -22.03 -6.90
CA LEU A 111 -9.48 -20.85 -6.64
C LEU A 111 -9.47 -19.87 -7.81
N ASN A 112 -8.43 -19.94 -8.65
CA ASN A 112 -8.35 -19.22 -9.92
C ASN A 112 -8.96 -19.97 -11.11
N GLU A 113 -9.37 -21.24 -10.95
CA GLU A 113 -10.02 -21.96 -12.03
C GLU A 113 -11.44 -21.45 -12.22
N SER A 114 -11.79 -21.13 -13.47
CA SER A 114 -13.14 -20.70 -13.78
C SER A 114 -14.13 -21.82 -13.43
N ARG A 115 -15.37 -21.46 -13.09
CA ARG A 115 -16.46 -22.43 -12.86
C ARG A 115 -16.68 -23.41 -14.02
N TYR A 116 -16.10 -23.15 -15.19
CA TYR A 116 -16.25 -23.95 -16.41
C TYR A 116 -14.99 -24.75 -16.78
N GLN A 117 -13.98 -24.82 -15.93
CA GLN A 117 -12.75 -25.57 -16.22
C GLN A 117 -13.05 -27.05 -16.55
N TYR A 118 -14.03 -27.64 -15.86
CA TYR A 118 -14.52 -29.00 -16.15
C TYR A 118 -15.08 -29.17 -17.57
N VAL A 119 -15.61 -28.10 -18.19
CA VAL A 119 -16.11 -28.12 -19.57
C VAL A 119 -14.94 -28.11 -20.55
N ILE A 120 -13.93 -27.30 -20.27
CA ILE A 120 -12.70 -27.19 -21.08
C ILE A 120 -11.97 -28.53 -21.10
N ASP A 121 -11.85 -29.17 -19.93
CA ASP A 121 -11.13 -30.43 -19.78
C ASP A 121 -11.87 -31.65 -20.35
N THR A 122 -13.19 -31.55 -20.54
CA THR A 122 -14.02 -32.65 -21.08
C THR A 122 -14.34 -32.50 -22.56
N MET A 123 -14.01 -31.37 -23.19
CA MET A 123 -14.27 -31.15 -24.61
C MET A 123 -13.30 -31.95 -25.49
N SER A 124 -13.87 -32.69 -26.44
CA SER A 124 -13.10 -33.36 -27.50
C SER A 124 -12.52 -32.35 -28.50
N GLU A 125 -11.47 -32.73 -29.24
CA GLU A 125 -10.88 -31.87 -30.28
C GLU A 125 -11.90 -31.43 -31.35
N ASP A 126 -12.85 -32.31 -31.68
CA ASP A 126 -13.93 -32.02 -32.63
C ASP A 126 -14.91 -30.98 -32.09
N ASP A 127 -15.20 -31.02 -30.79
CA ASP A 127 -16.08 -30.03 -30.17
C ASP A 127 -15.39 -28.68 -30.05
N TRP A 128 -14.06 -28.66 -29.82
CA TRP A 128 -13.26 -27.45 -29.89
C TRP A 128 -13.27 -26.82 -31.27
N ALA A 129 -13.19 -27.63 -32.33
CA ALA A 129 -13.27 -27.13 -33.71
C ALA A 129 -14.65 -26.52 -34.02
N LYS A 130 -15.74 -27.16 -33.58
CA LYS A 130 -17.10 -26.61 -33.70
C LYS A 130 -17.27 -25.32 -32.91
N ALA A 131 -16.77 -25.28 -31.68
CA ALA A 131 -16.86 -24.11 -30.82
C ALA A 131 -16.13 -22.90 -31.44
N ARG A 132 -14.91 -23.11 -31.96
CA ARG A 132 -14.16 -22.07 -32.68
C ARG A 132 -14.95 -21.54 -33.87
N LYS A 133 -15.50 -22.43 -34.69
CA LYS A 133 -16.31 -22.05 -35.86
C LYS A 133 -17.53 -21.22 -35.50
N ILE A 134 -18.28 -21.63 -34.46
CA ILE A 134 -19.46 -20.88 -33.98
C ILE A 134 -19.04 -19.52 -33.41
N ASN A 135 -17.87 -19.42 -32.78
CA ASN A 135 -17.39 -18.17 -32.22
C ASN A 135 -16.97 -17.19 -33.33
N GLU A 136 -16.28 -17.68 -34.36
CA GLU A 136 -15.93 -16.91 -35.56
C GLU A 136 -17.19 -16.41 -36.31
N GLU A 137 -18.21 -17.27 -36.43
CA GLU A 137 -19.50 -16.88 -37.01
C GLU A 137 -20.18 -15.77 -36.20
N ARG A 138 -20.20 -15.88 -34.86
CA ARG A 138 -20.76 -14.85 -33.98
C ARG A 138 -19.98 -13.54 -33.99
N GLU A 139 -18.65 -13.58 -34.01
CA GLU A 139 -17.83 -12.37 -34.13
C GLU A 139 -18.11 -11.63 -35.42
N LYS A 140 -18.29 -12.37 -36.52
CA LYS A 140 -18.66 -11.79 -37.80
C LYS A 140 -20.05 -11.16 -37.77
N GLU A 141 -21.04 -11.85 -37.22
CA GLU A 141 -22.39 -11.31 -37.04
C GLU A 141 -22.40 -10.04 -36.18
N TRP A 142 -21.59 -10.01 -35.12
CA TRP A 142 -21.43 -8.82 -34.28
C TRP A 142 -20.74 -7.67 -35.01
N ALA A 143 -19.69 -7.94 -35.78
CA ALA A 143 -19.02 -6.93 -36.59
C ALA A 143 -19.96 -6.34 -37.64
N ASP A 144 -20.74 -7.18 -38.33
CA ASP A 144 -21.72 -6.76 -39.33
C ASP A 144 -22.85 -5.93 -38.68
N HIS A 145 -23.32 -6.33 -37.49
CA HIS A 145 -24.34 -5.58 -36.74
C HIS A 145 -23.82 -4.22 -36.22
N LEU A 146 -22.57 -4.15 -35.77
CA LEU A 146 -21.92 -2.88 -35.37
C LEU A 146 -21.76 -1.95 -36.56
N ALA A 147 -21.27 -2.45 -37.69
CA ALA A 147 -21.14 -1.67 -38.92
C ALA A 147 -22.51 -1.18 -39.42
N ALA A 148 -23.56 -2.01 -39.35
CA ALA A 148 -24.92 -1.60 -39.69
C ALA A 148 -25.44 -0.50 -38.76
N LYS A 149 -25.15 -0.58 -37.45
CA LYS A 149 -25.50 0.47 -36.49
C LYS A 149 -24.77 1.79 -36.77
N GLU A 150 -23.48 1.75 -37.07
CA GLU A 150 -22.72 2.95 -37.44
C GLU A 150 -23.31 3.61 -38.70
N VAL A 151 -23.65 2.82 -39.72
CA VAL A 151 -24.31 3.35 -40.94
C VAL A 151 -25.70 3.92 -40.63
N GLU A 152 -26.49 3.29 -39.75
CA GLU A 152 -27.79 3.84 -39.32
C GLU A 152 -27.64 5.16 -38.55
N GLU A 153 -26.61 5.30 -37.70
CA GLU A 153 -26.33 6.55 -37.00
C GLU A 153 -25.85 7.66 -37.95
N GLU A 154 -25.03 7.34 -38.95
CA GLU A 154 -24.53 8.32 -39.93
C GLU A 154 -25.59 8.75 -40.95
N THR A 155 -26.48 7.84 -41.37
CA THR A 155 -27.45 8.10 -42.44
C THR A 155 -28.85 8.45 -41.94
N GLY A 156 -29.18 8.16 -40.67
CA GLY A 156 -30.49 8.45 -40.07
C GLY A 156 -31.66 7.65 -40.67
N VAL A 157 -31.39 6.64 -41.50
CA VAL A 157 -32.39 5.79 -42.16
C VAL A 157 -32.25 4.36 -41.64
N LYS A 158 -33.31 3.82 -41.02
CA LYS A 158 -33.33 2.44 -40.52
C LYS A 158 -33.22 1.44 -41.68
N ALA A 159 -32.31 0.48 -41.55
CA ALA A 159 -31.95 -0.50 -42.58
C ALA A 159 -33.06 -1.53 -42.92
N GLY A 160 -34.24 -1.45 -42.28
CA GLY A 160 -35.37 -2.37 -42.49
C GLY A 160 -36.61 -1.76 -43.17
N ALA A 161 -36.50 -0.58 -43.80
CA ALA A 161 -37.65 0.17 -44.33
C ALA A 161 -37.84 0.11 -45.86
N LEU A 162 -37.22 -0.83 -46.57
CA LEU A 162 -37.42 -1.07 -48.00
C LEU A 162 -37.91 -2.49 -48.29
#